data_AF-A0A7V8W0L3-F1
#
_entry.id   AF-A0A7V8W0L3-F1
#
_cell.length_a   1.000
_cell.length_b   1.000
_cell.length_c   1.000
_cell.angle_alpha   90.00
_cell.angle_beta   90.00
_cell.angle_gamma   90.00
#
_symmetry.space_group_name_H-M   'P 1'
#
loop_
_entity.id
_entity.type
_entity.pdbx_description
1 polymer ?
#
loop_
_entity_poly.entity_id
_entity_poly.type
_entity_poly.pdbx_seq_one_letter_code
_entity_poly.pdbx_strand_id
1 'polypeptide(L)'
;IQCMDLKPGGKWNLVMHGADGTNYNNSSLFKEIIPFKKIVYQHVSNPHFVANIQFEEHGEQTKLTWHMLFDTVEQFIAVVKTHKADKGLEQNIEKLEVYPTKNRWQLLRRLYKAT
;
A
#
# COMPACT_ATOMS: atom_id res chain seq x y z
N ILE A 1 -12.36 -2.91 -0.96
CA ILE A 1 -11.89 -2.44 0.37
C ILE A 1 -13.05 -2.57 1.34
N GLN A 2 -12.84 -3.17 2.51
CA GLN A 2 -13.89 -3.29 3.54
C GLN A 2 -13.84 -2.12 4.54
N CYS A 3 -12.64 -1.70 4.94
CA CYS A 3 -12.43 -0.57 5.86
C CYS A 3 -11.09 0.09 5.55
N MET A 4 -11.02 1.41 5.61
CA MET A 4 -9.77 2.17 5.55
C MET A 4 -9.90 3.47 6.34
N ASP A 5 -9.36 3.48 7.56
CA ASP A 5 -9.32 4.64 8.44
C ASP A 5 -7.89 5.22 8.42
N LEU A 6 -7.61 6.11 7.47
CA LEU A 6 -6.26 6.60 7.18
C LEU A 6 -5.77 7.63 8.21
N LYS A 7 -5.50 7.16 9.43
CA LYS A 7 -4.92 7.93 10.54
C LYS A 7 -4.10 7.00 11.44
N PRO A 8 -3.19 7.53 12.27
CA PRO A 8 -2.50 6.71 13.28
C PRO A 8 -3.50 5.94 14.16
N GLY A 9 -3.27 4.63 14.31
CA GLY A 9 -4.17 3.70 15.03
C GLY A 9 -5.37 3.20 14.21
N GLY A 10 -5.61 3.76 13.02
CA GLY A 10 -6.74 3.39 12.17
C GLY A 10 -6.59 2.02 11.53
N LYS A 11 -7.72 1.34 11.32
CA LYS A 11 -7.77 -0.01 10.71
C LYS A 11 -7.79 0.08 9.20
N TRP A 12 -7.18 -0.92 8.56
CA TRP A 12 -7.26 -1.14 7.12
C TRP A 12 -7.52 -2.61 6.82
N ASN A 13 -8.69 -2.89 6.27
CA ASN A 13 -9.12 -4.24 5.89
C ASN A 13 -9.40 -4.32 4.39
N LEU A 14 -8.70 -5.24 3.74
CA LEU A 14 -8.73 -5.43 2.29
C LEU A 14 -8.89 -6.92 1.98
N VAL A 15 -9.80 -7.24 1.08
CA VAL A 15 -9.82 -8.56 0.42
C VAL A 15 -9.08 -8.40 -0.90
N MET A 16 -7.99 -9.14 -1.07
CA MET A 16 -7.32 -9.29 -2.35
C MET A 16 -7.89 -10.51 -3.06
N HIS A 17 -8.09 -10.41 -4.37
CA HIS A 17 -8.63 -11.48 -5.19
C HIS A 17 -7.50 -12.03 -6.07
N GLY A 18 -7.17 -13.31 -5.88
CA GLY A 18 -6.24 -14.03 -6.75
C GLY A 18 -6.82 -14.25 -8.14
N ALA A 19 -5.96 -14.47 -9.14
CA ALA A 19 -6.39 -14.77 -10.51
C ALA A 19 -7.17 -16.10 -10.60
N ASP A 20 -6.97 -16.99 -9.64
CA ASP A 20 -7.68 -18.25 -9.43
C ASP A 20 -9.04 -18.09 -8.72
N GLY A 21 -9.42 -16.85 -8.35
CA GLY A 21 -10.62 -16.55 -7.59
C GLY A 21 -10.46 -16.69 -6.07
N THR A 22 -9.28 -17.05 -5.58
CA THR A 22 -9.03 -17.17 -4.13
C THR A 22 -9.10 -15.80 -3.46
N ASN A 23 -9.81 -15.72 -2.33
CA ASN A 23 -9.92 -14.51 -1.53
C ASN A 23 -8.88 -14.49 -0.41
N TYR A 24 -8.06 -13.45 -0.37
CA TYR A 24 -7.05 -13.22 0.66
C TYR A 24 -7.47 -12.06 1.55
N ASN A 25 -7.87 -12.37 2.78
CA ASN A 25 -8.26 -11.36 3.77
C ASN A 25 -7.01 -10.76 4.42
N ASN A 26 -6.80 -9.47 4.22
CA ASN A 26 -5.69 -8.69 4.78
C ASN A 26 -6.25 -7.71 5.80
N SER A 27 -5.71 -7.74 7.02
CA SER A 27 -6.02 -6.83 8.12
C SER A 27 -4.75 -6.12 8.57
N SER A 28 -4.81 -4.80 8.67
CA SER A 28 -3.68 -3.95 9.01
C SER A 28 -4.06 -2.81 9.95
N LEU A 29 -3.07 -2.26 10.64
CA LEU A 29 -3.17 -1.06 11.47
C LEU A 29 -2.18 0.00 10.97
N PHE A 30 -2.66 1.20 10.69
CA PHE A 30 -1.79 2.33 10.39
C PHE A 30 -1.05 2.75 11.66
N LYS A 31 0.28 2.73 11.64
CA LYS A 31 1.13 3.12 12.76
C LYS A 31 1.51 4.60 12.67
N GLU A 32 1.78 5.08 11.47
CA GLU A 32 2.23 6.46 11.21
C GLU A 32 1.68 6.93 9.86
N ILE A 33 1.15 8.15 9.82
CA ILE A 33 0.71 8.81 8.59
C ILE A 33 1.26 10.23 8.61
N ILE A 34 2.17 10.52 7.69
CA ILE A 34 2.63 11.88 7.41
C ILE A 34 2.13 12.24 6.01
N PRO A 35 1.18 13.18 5.90
CA PRO A 35 0.58 13.54 4.62
C PRO A 35 1.64 13.78 3.53
N PHE A 36 1.45 13.13 2.38
CA PHE A 36 2.29 13.22 1.18
C PHE A 36 3.75 12.80 1.34
N LYS A 37 4.15 12.24 2.50
CA LYS A 37 5.54 11.90 2.79
C LYS A 37 5.73 10.47 3.23
N LYS A 38 4.84 9.93 4.07
CA LYS A 38 5.08 8.63 4.70
C LYS A 38 3.81 7.93 5.15
N ILE A 39 3.79 6.62 4.95
CA ILE A 39 2.79 5.70 5.49
C ILE A 39 3.53 4.53 6.13
N VAL A 40 3.24 4.25 7.39
CA VAL A 40 3.66 3.01 8.06
C VAL A 40 2.41 2.26 8.48
N TYR A 41 2.33 0.99 8.09
CA TYR A 41 1.29 0.10 8.59
C TYR A 41 1.87 -1.24 9.01
N GLN A 42 1.23 -1.85 10.00
CA GLN A 42 1.51 -3.21 10.43
C GLN A 42 0.43 -4.12 9.85
N HIS A 43 0.84 -5.13 9.09
CA HIS A 43 -0.02 -6.20 8.66
C HIS A 43 -0.19 -7.19 9.82
N VAL A 44 -1.40 -7.24 10.39
CA VAL A 44 -1.70 -8.00 11.61
C VAL A 44 -2.33 -9.37 11.33
N SER A 45 -2.77 -9.62 10.10
CA SER A 45 -3.06 -10.97 9.62
C SER A 45 -1.80 -11.66 9.12
N ASN A 46 -1.85 -12.98 8.94
CA ASN A 46 -0.74 -13.68 8.29
C ASN A 46 -0.63 -13.28 6.81
N PRO A 47 0.59 -13.03 6.31
CA PRO A 47 1.87 -13.00 7.03
C PRO A 47 2.07 -11.69 7.82
N HIS A 48 2.55 -11.75 9.06
CA HIS A 48 2.94 -10.56 9.82
C HIS A 48 4.13 -9.81 9.19
N PHE A 49 3.99 -8.49 9.00
CA PHE A 49 5.08 -7.60 8.63
C PHE A 49 4.75 -6.15 8.96
N VAL A 50 5.77 -5.30 8.98
CA VAL A 50 5.61 -3.84 9.01
C VAL A 50 6.07 -3.26 7.69
N ALA A 51 5.19 -2.55 7.00
CA ALA A 51 5.52 -1.81 5.79
C ALA A 51 5.78 -0.34 6.11
N ASN A 52 6.88 0.19 5.59
CA ASN A 52 7.24 1.59 5.62
C ASN A 52 7.37 2.09 4.19
N ILE A 53 6.44 2.98 3.81
CA ILE A 53 6.35 3.56 2.47
C ILE A 53 6.67 5.05 2.59
N GLN A 54 7.66 5.50 1.82
CA GLN A 54 8.10 6.89 1.78
C GLN A 54 7.95 7.45 0.37
N PHE A 55 7.55 8.71 0.31
CA PHE A 55 7.34 9.47 -0.90
C PHE A 55 8.28 10.68 -0.88
N GLU A 56 9.09 10.79 -1.91
CA GLU A 56 10.03 11.89 -2.12
C GLU A 56 9.72 12.57 -3.46
N GLU A 57 9.80 13.89 -3.48
CA GLU A 57 9.73 14.65 -4.73
C GLU A 57 10.96 14.33 -5.59
N HIS A 58 10.74 14.08 -6.89
CA HIS A 58 11.81 13.84 -7.84
C HIS A 58 11.48 14.55 -9.16
N GLY A 59 11.60 15.88 -9.16
CA GLY A 59 11.18 16.72 -10.28
C GLY A 59 9.67 16.58 -10.53
N GLU A 60 9.28 16.27 -11.76
CA GLU A 60 7.86 16.00 -12.11
C GLU A 60 7.38 14.60 -11.69
N GLN A 61 8.25 13.80 -11.07
CA GLN A 61 7.97 12.44 -10.63
C GLN A 61 7.94 12.32 -9.10
N THR A 62 7.53 11.17 -8.61
CA THR A 62 7.61 10.80 -7.19
C THR A 62 8.47 9.57 -7.05
N LYS A 63 9.52 9.65 -6.23
CA LYS A 63 10.29 8.47 -5.84
C LYS A 63 9.57 7.80 -4.67
N LEU A 64 9.18 6.55 -4.86
CA LEU A 64 8.53 5.72 -3.86
C LEU A 64 9.53 4.69 -3.33
N THR A 65 9.75 4.69 -2.02
CA THR A 65 10.53 3.65 -1.33
C THR A 65 9.60 2.81 -0.48
N TRP A 66 9.47 1.51 -0.78
CA TRP A 66 8.63 0.58 -0.02
C TRP A 66 9.50 -0.48 0.63
N HIS A 67 9.64 -0.42 1.95
CA HIS A 67 10.37 -1.39 2.74
C HIS A 67 9.40 -2.23 3.59
N MET A 68 9.55 -3.55 3.56
CA MET A 68 8.78 -4.48 4.37
C MET A 68 9.72 -5.23 5.33
N LEU A 69 9.45 -5.13 6.62
CA LEU A 69 10.16 -5.85 7.67
C LEU A 69 9.31 -7.03 8.14
N PHE A 70 9.84 -8.24 7.99
CA PHE A 70 9.23 -9.50 8.43
C PHE A 70 9.79 -9.92 9.78
N ASP A 71 9.02 -10.71 10.53
CA ASP A 71 9.44 -11.17 11.87
C ASP A 71 10.60 -12.18 11.78
N THR A 72 10.66 -12.95 10.69
CA THR A 72 11.69 -13.98 10.47
C THR A 72 12.14 -14.06 9.01
N VAL A 73 13.33 -14.63 8.79
CA VAL A 73 13.88 -14.87 7.45
C VAL A 73 13.04 -15.91 6.71
N GLU A 74 12.56 -16.93 7.40
CA GLU A 74 11.73 -18.01 6.86
C GLU A 74 10.42 -17.45 6.31
N GLN A 75 9.80 -16.53 7.06
CA GLN A 75 8.58 -15.86 6.63
C GLN A 75 8.83 -14.97 5.41
N PHE A 76 9.92 -14.18 5.42
CA PHE A 76 10.33 -13.41 4.24
C PHE A 76 10.49 -14.32 3.01
N ILE A 77 11.19 -15.46 3.15
CA ILE A 77 11.38 -16.42 2.08
C ILE A 77 10.04 -16.97 1.58
N ALA A 78 9.15 -17.40 2.49
CA ALA A 78 7.85 -17.95 2.10
C ALA A 78 7.00 -16.92 1.35
N VAL A 79 6.93 -15.68 1.85
CA VAL A 79 6.11 -14.62 1.23
C VAL A 79 6.68 -14.18 -0.10
N VAL A 80 7.98 -13.89 -0.15
CA VAL A 80 8.62 -13.32 -1.35
C VAL A 80 8.90 -14.39 -2.39
N LYS A 81 9.55 -15.50 -2.03
CA LYS A 81 9.98 -16.51 -3.01
C LYS A 81 8.85 -17.46 -3.38
N THR A 82 8.07 -17.93 -2.41
CA THR A 82 7.03 -18.94 -2.67
C THR A 82 5.75 -18.30 -3.20
N HIS A 83 5.30 -17.20 -2.57
CA HIS A 83 4.07 -16.52 -2.97
C HIS A 83 4.27 -15.38 -3.98
N LYS A 84 5.52 -15.12 -4.42
CA LYS A 84 5.86 -14.12 -5.44
C LYS A 84 5.31 -12.72 -5.12
N ALA A 85 5.33 -12.35 -3.84
CA ALA A 85 4.82 -11.06 -3.39
C ALA A 85 5.62 -9.88 -3.98
N ASP A 86 6.90 -10.08 -4.32
CA ASP A 86 7.72 -9.14 -5.08
C ASP A 86 7.12 -8.82 -6.45
N LYS A 87 6.69 -9.86 -7.19
CA LYS A 87 6.04 -9.69 -8.49
C LYS A 87 4.66 -9.06 -8.38
N GLY A 88 3.90 -9.41 -7.34
CA GLY A 88 2.64 -8.74 -7.04
C GLY A 88 2.83 -7.25 -6.75
N LEU A 89 3.88 -6.88 -6.02
CA LEU A 89 4.20 -5.49 -5.73
C LEU A 89 4.63 -4.74 -6.99
N GLU A 90 5.51 -5.32 -7.82
CA GLU A 90 5.93 -4.77 -9.12
C GLU A 90 4.72 -4.41 -9.99
N GLN A 91 3.81 -5.35 -10.19
CA GLN A 91 2.57 -5.14 -10.95
C GLN A 91 1.66 -4.05 -10.34
N ASN A 92 1.63 -3.93 -9.02
CA ASN A 92 0.85 -2.88 -8.35
C ASN A 92 1.47 -1.50 -8.59
N ILE A 93 2.80 -1.39 -8.59
CA ILE A 93 3.51 -0.13 -8.89
C ILE A 93 3.32 0.26 -10.36
N GLU A 94 3.42 -0.67 -11.30
CA GLU A 94 3.12 -0.41 -12.73
C GLU A 94 1.70 0.13 -12.93
N LYS A 95 0.71 -0.47 -12.25
CA LYS A 95 -0.68 0.03 -12.28
C LYS A 95 -0.80 1.41 -11.65
N LEU A 96 -0.10 1.64 -10.54
CA LEU A 96 -0.10 2.92 -9.83
C LEU A 96 0.52 4.04 -10.67
N GLU A 97 1.58 3.76 -11.43
CA GLU A 97 2.23 4.75 -12.30
C GLU A 97 1.25 5.32 -13.33
N VAL A 98 0.42 4.47 -13.92
CA VAL A 98 -0.53 4.86 -14.97
C VAL A 98 -1.84 5.42 -14.39
N TYR A 99 -2.19 5.07 -13.15
CA TYR A 99 -3.48 5.40 -12.54
C TYR A 99 -3.76 6.91 -12.44
N PRO A 100 -2.84 7.78 -11.95
CA PRO A 100 -3.06 9.22 -11.88
C PRO A 100 -3.32 9.85 -13.23
N THR A 101 -2.61 9.40 -14.27
CA THR A 101 -2.78 9.92 -15.63
C THR A 101 -4.14 9.55 -16.21
N LYS A 102 -4.54 8.28 -16.08
CA LYS A 102 -5.86 7.80 -16.55
C LYS A 102 -7.03 8.44 -15.78
N ASN A 103 -6.83 8.75 -14.51
CA ASN A 103 -7.89 9.26 -13.63
C ASN A 103 -7.70 10.74 -13.27
N ARG A 104 -6.91 11.50 -14.04
CA ARG A 104 -6.56 12.91 -13.75
C ARG A 104 -7.80 13.75 -13.41
N TRP A 105 -8.87 13.62 -14.21
CA TRP A 105 -10.11 14.37 -14.02
C TRP A 105 -10.92 13.96 -12.78
N GLN A 106 -10.79 12.70 -12.33
CA GLN A 106 -11.42 12.21 -11.11
C GLN A 106 -10.63 12.58 -9.86
N LEU A 107 -9.29 12.64 -9.97
CA LEU A 107 -8.39 13.07 -8.90
C LEU A 107 -8.37 14.59 -8.72
N LEU A 108 -8.74 15.35 -9.75
CA LEU A 108 -9.02 16.78 -9.65
C LEU A 108 -10.30 17.03 -8.85
N ARG A 109 -10.20 16.87 -7.52
CA ARG A 109 -11.23 17.36 -6.61
C ARG A 109 -11.13 18.89 -6.59
N ARG A 110 -12.12 19.58 -7.17
CA ARG A 110 -12.23 21.05 -7.14
C ARG A 110 -12.19 21.54 -5.68
N LEU A 111 -11.03 22.01 -5.23
CA LEU A 111 -10.86 22.70 -3.96
C LEU A 111 -11.21 24.18 -4.16
N TYR A 112 -12.48 24.49 -4.41
CA TYR A 112 -12.99 25.83 -4.17
C TYR A 112 -13.57 25.85 -2.75
N LYS A 113 -12.89 26.55 -1.84
CA LYS A 113 -13.50 27.01 -0.59
C LYS A 113 -13.81 28.50 -0.78
N ALA A 114 -15.09 28.86 -0.76
CA ALA A 114 -15.48 30.25 -0.50
C ALA A 114 -15.25 30.54 0.98
N THR A 115 -14.84 31.78 1.28
CA THR A 115 -14.59 32.30 2.63
C THR A 115 -15.87 32.52 3.40
#